data_AF-A0A9D1MGB6-F1
#
_entry.id   AF-A0A9D1MGB6-F1
#
_cell.length_a   1.000
_cell.length_b   1.000
_cell.length_c   1.000
_cell.angle_alpha   90.00
_cell.angle_beta   90.00
_cell.angle_gamma   90.00
#
_symmetry.space_group_name_H-M   'P 1'
#
loop_
_entity.id
_entity.type
_entity.pdbx_description
1 polymer ?
#
loop_
_entity_poly.entity_id
_entity_poly.type
_entity_poly.pdbx_seq_one_letter_code
_entity_poly.pdbx_strand_id
1 'polypeptide(L)'
;MEERIIDDEYGRGIRLRKTKDGYVDVTDEIAGEDEKETAVPGPDGVAEDGATQLTADGAENETEEDVVVGDLEESLEDLEAENDGEGEEVTFEFPELEEDDEDLVNLTPEEAIALRRKKEAEEAQRKADYKRLCGEGDELLLSGSFKAAELKFEKALALEENAWEAVVGYWRAKTSDFSRPDELMNEYLETGYDSLESDLGEDAVEAIKKQYREVFEARLAEVSEAEEELGKEVLAKQSKRRAILRQRISATRGKFIGTAVPTALFLILGIVFGYLITTRRDGLFLYLTIAAGVLFAVSFVAFGIFTNRFVNARRINRANEDLSSTEEGERLLELRAYKELYGHFVG
;
A
#
# COMPACT_ATOMS: atom_id res chain seq x y z
N MET A 1 13.49 1.71 -13.03
CA MET A 1 14.79 1.14 -12.59
C MET A 1 15.03 1.69 -11.21
N GLU A 2 14.79 0.91 -10.17
CA GLU A 2 14.97 1.34 -8.78
C GLU A 2 16.34 0.91 -8.29
N GLU A 3 17.23 1.88 -8.07
CA GLU A 3 18.44 1.69 -7.30
C GLU A 3 18.11 1.94 -5.82
N ARG A 4 18.09 0.88 -5.01
CA ARG A 4 18.13 1.07 -3.55
C ARG A 4 19.59 1.29 -3.15
N ILE A 5 19.96 2.56 -3.00
CA ILE A 5 21.14 2.94 -2.22
C ILE A 5 20.79 2.67 -0.76
N ILE A 6 21.21 1.52 -0.24
CA ILE A 6 21.25 1.32 1.21
C ILE A 6 22.53 2.02 1.66
N ASP A 7 22.40 3.31 1.99
CA ASP A 7 23.48 4.07 2.59
C ASP A 7 23.83 3.45 3.95
N ASP A 8 25.08 3.03 4.08
CA ASP A 8 25.69 2.78 5.37
C ASP A 8 26.07 4.14 5.97
N GLU A 9 25.97 4.27 7.28
CA GLU A 9 26.26 5.44 8.13
C GLU A 9 27.70 6.02 7.96
N TYR A 10 28.47 5.50 7.00
CA TYR A 10 29.87 5.80 6.72
C TYR A 10 30.18 6.16 5.24
N GLY A 11 29.18 6.43 4.40
CA GLY A 11 29.37 7.03 3.07
C GLY A 11 30.19 6.18 2.08
N ARG A 12 30.33 4.88 2.33
CA ARG A 12 30.87 3.88 1.40
C ARG A 12 29.82 2.81 1.13
N GLY A 13 28.70 3.25 0.53
CA GLY A 13 27.60 2.39 0.16
C GLY A 13 28.00 1.39 -0.93
N ILE A 14 27.86 0.11 -0.62
CA ILE A 14 27.87 -0.96 -1.63
C ILE A 14 26.61 -0.78 -2.46
N ARG A 15 26.77 -0.54 -3.76
CA ARG A 15 25.65 -0.37 -4.68
C ARG A 15 25.07 -1.75 -4.97
N LEU A 16 23.88 -2.03 -4.44
CA LEU A 16 23.12 -3.23 -4.80
C LEU A 16 22.15 -2.86 -5.92
N ARG A 17 22.28 -3.51 -7.07
CA ARG A 17 21.36 -3.31 -8.20
C ARG A 17 20.25 -4.35 -8.12
N LYS A 18 18.98 -3.90 -8.07
CA LYS A 18 17.82 -4.77 -8.24
C LYS A 18 17.79 -5.21 -9.71
N THR A 19 17.85 -6.51 -9.94
CA THR A 19 17.69 -7.13 -11.26
C THR A 19 16.43 -8.01 -11.26
N LYS A 20 16.02 -8.49 -12.44
CA LYS A 20 14.88 -9.42 -12.56
C LYS A 20 15.03 -10.67 -11.69
N ASP A 21 16.28 -11.07 -11.43
CA ASP A 21 16.64 -12.27 -10.67
C ASP A 21 17.05 -11.98 -9.19
N GLY A 22 16.97 -10.72 -8.73
CA GLY A 22 17.28 -10.30 -7.36
C GLY A 22 18.38 -9.23 -7.27
N TYR A 23 18.91 -9.00 -6.07
CA TYR A 23 19.96 -8.01 -5.84
C TYR A 23 21.35 -8.54 -6.19
N VAL A 24 22.10 -7.79 -7.00
CA VAL A 24 23.48 -8.06 -7.40
C VAL A 24 24.41 -6.97 -6.87
N ASP A 25 25.61 -7.35 -6.45
CA ASP A 25 26.66 -6.44 -5.98
C ASP A 25 27.37 -5.77 -7.17
N VAL A 26 27.23 -4.46 -7.30
CA VAL A 26 27.86 -3.65 -8.38
C VAL A 26 29.33 -3.35 -8.06
N THR A 27 29.79 -3.59 -6.83
CA THR A 27 31.17 -3.30 -6.41
C THR A 27 32.20 -4.26 -7.01
N ASP A 28 31.77 -5.44 -7.50
CA ASP A 28 32.64 -6.39 -8.22
C ASP A 28 32.81 -5.99 -9.72
N GLU A 29 31.92 -5.17 -10.31
CA GLU A 29 32.06 -4.68 -11.70
C GLU A 29 33.09 -3.54 -11.81
N ILE A 30 33.10 -2.62 -10.84
CA ILE A 30 34.05 -1.49 -10.82
C ILE A 30 35.50 -1.96 -10.67
N ALA A 31 35.75 -3.09 -10.02
CA ALA A 31 37.10 -3.65 -9.90
C ALA A 31 37.59 -4.35 -11.19
N GLY A 32 36.73 -4.55 -12.20
CA GLY A 32 37.06 -5.18 -13.48
C GLY A 32 37.18 -4.20 -14.66
N GLU A 33 36.70 -2.96 -14.52
CA GLU A 33 36.74 -1.95 -15.60
C GLU A 33 38.01 -1.09 -15.60
N ASP A 34 38.73 -0.99 -14.47
CA ASP A 34 39.99 -0.22 -14.36
C ASP A 34 41.17 -0.81 -15.18
N GLU A 35 41.03 -1.99 -15.80
CA GLU A 35 42.04 -2.57 -16.71
C GLU A 35 41.78 -2.31 -18.21
N LYS A 36 40.70 -1.62 -18.59
CA LYS A 36 40.40 -1.35 -20.00
C LYS A 36 39.85 0.05 -20.26
N GLU A 37 40.65 1.09 -20.03
CA GLU A 37 40.50 2.32 -20.82
C GLU A 37 41.79 3.14 -20.84
N THR A 38 42.66 2.82 -21.79
CA THR A 38 43.62 3.78 -22.35
C THR A 38 43.36 3.90 -23.84
N ALA A 39 42.38 4.71 -24.21
CA ALA A 39 42.29 5.29 -25.54
C ALA A 39 41.73 6.72 -25.43
N VAL A 40 42.60 7.65 -25.81
CA VAL A 40 42.49 9.12 -25.73
C VAL A 40 41.28 9.66 -26.53
N PRO A 41 40.59 10.71 -26.05
CA PRO A 41 39.55 11.39 -26.80
C PRO A 41 40.12 12.49 -27.70
N GLY A 42 39.49 12.71 -28.85
CA GLY A 42 39.71 13.87 -29.72
C GLY A 42 38.42 14.21 -30.46
N PRO A 43 38.20 15.50 -30.77
CA PRO A 43 36.90 16.17 -30.64
C PRO A 43 36.29 16.57 -31.99
N ASP A 44 35.00 16.99 -31.97
CA ASP A 44 34.45 18.15 -32.69
C ASP A 44 32.99 17.96 -33.17
N GLY A 45 32.22 19.06 -33.08
CA GLY A 45 30.95 19.31 -33.78
C GLY A 45 29.73 19.33 -32.86
N VAL A 46 29.38 20.40 -32.13
CA VAL A 46 28.83 21.72 -32.55
C VAL A 46 27.40 21.68 -33.09
N ALA A 47 26.53 22.47 -32.43
CA ALA A 47 25.29 23.12 -32.89
C ALA A 47 24.05 22.21 -33.10
N GLU A 48 22.79 22.62 -32.89
CA GLU A 48 22.19 23.94 -32.60
C GLU A 48 20.72 23.73 -32.16
N ASP A 49 20.22 24.68 -31.36
CA ASP A 49 18.90 25.35 -31.37
C ASP A 49 17.59 24.68 -31.82
N GLY A 50 16.52 25.05 -31.12
CA GLY A 50 15.16 25.02 -31.68
C GLY A 50 14.03 25.33 -30.69
N ALA A 51 13.93 26.58 -30.24
CA ALA A 51 12.77 27.11 -29.49
C ALA A 51 11.57 27.39 -30.41
N THR A 52 10.34 27.25 -29.90
CA THR A 52 9.07 27.99 -30.17
C THR A 52 7.85 27.10 -29.85
N GLN A 53 6.64 27.55 -29.54
CA GLN A 53 6.06 28.73 -28.89
C GLN A 53 4.57 28.39 -28.65
N LEU A 54 3.95 29.05 -27.67
CA LEU A 54 2.49 29.20 -27.52
C LEU A 54 1.81 29.73 -28.79
N THR A 55 0.54 29.36 -28.99
CA THR A 55 -0.55 30.32 -29.28
C THR A 55 -1.89 29.82 -28.74
N ALA A 56 -2.62 30.76 -28.15
CA ALA A 56 -4.02 30.71 -27.74
C ALA A 56 -4.96 31.26 -28.84
N ASP A 57 -6.26 31.11 -28.58
CA ASP A 57 -7.48 31.77 -29.12
C ASP A 57 -8.50 30.69 -29.53
N GLY A 58 -9.80 30.75 -29.23
CA GLY A 58 -10.70 31.76 -28.66
C GLY A 58 -12.14 31.29 -29.02
N ALA A 59 -13.10 31.25 -28.10
CA ALA A 59 -14.29 32.13 -28.02
C ALA A 59 -15.54 31.20 -27.93
N GLU A 60 -16.26 31.19 -26.80
CA GLU A 60 -17.49 31.96 -26.52
C GLU A 60 -18.70 31.60 -27.42
N ASN A 61 -19.78 31.09 -26.83
CA ASN A 61 -21.09 31.72 -26.96
C ASN A 61 -22.06 31.24 -25.86
N GLU A 62 -22.59 32.21 -25.11
CA GLU A 62 -23.74 32.14 -24.22
C GLU A 62 -25.03 32.24 -25.05
N THR A 63 -26.15 31.70 -24.54
CA THR A 63 -27.49 32.29 -24.73
C THR A 63 -28.45 31.75 -23.67
N GLU A 64 -28.99 32.69 -22.90
CA GLU A 64 -30.20 32.60 -22.08
C GLU A 64 -31.45 32.60 -22.98
N GLU A 65 -32.57 32.01 -22.53
CA GLU A 65 -33.91 32.43 -22.95
C GLU A 65 -35.00 32.07 -21.91
N ASP A 66 -36.07 32.86 -21.98
CA ASP A 66 -37.02 33.28 -20.95
C ASP A 66 -38.16 32.31 -20.53
N VAL A 67 -38.57 32.51 -19.27
CA VAL A 67 -39.92 32.61 -18.65
C VAL A 67 -41.16 32.09 -19.41
N VAL A 68 -41.93 31.23 -18.74
CA VAL A 68 -43.42 31.26 -18.78
C VAL A 68 -44.00 31.05 -17.37
N VAL A 69 -44.68 32.08 -16.88
CA VAL A 69 -45.57 32.10 -15.70
C VAL A 69 -46.95 31.59 -16.14
N GLY A 70 -47.56 30.71 -15.35
CA GLY A 70 -48.93 30.24 -15.55
C GLY A 70 -49.65 30.10 -14.22
N ASP A 71 -50.68 30.92 -14.05
CA ASP A 71 -51.62 31.00 -12.93
C ASP A 71 -52.32 29.66 -12.62
N LEU A 72 -52.59 29.42 -11.33
CA LEU A 72 -53.80 28.73 -10.90
C LEU A 72 -54.18 29.14 -9.46
N GLU A 73 -55.18 30.01 -9.35
CA GLU A 73 -55.97 30.22 -8.13
C GLU A 73 -57.21 29.31 -8.14
N GLU A 74 -57.72 29.05 -6.93
CA GLU A 74 -59.11 28.74 -6.57
C GLU A 74 -59.58 27.26 -6.51
N SER A 75 -59.76 26.76 -5.27
CA SER A 75 -61.06 26.22 -4.82
C SER A 75 -61.12 26.14 -3.28
N LEU A 76 -62.13 26.81 -2.73
CA LEU A 76 -62.61 26.89 -1.35
C LEU A 76 -63.39 25.63 -0.88
N GLU A 77 -63.57 25.54 0.45
CA GLU A 77 -64.71 24.92 1.19
C GLU A 77 -64.82 23.37 1.12
N ASP A 78 -65.17 22.59 2.16
CA ASP A 78 -65.77 22.77 3.49
C ASP A 78 -65.51 21.45 4.26
N LEU A 79 -65.44 21.50 5.60
CA LEU A 79 -66.11 20.54 6.49
C LEU A 79 -65.89 20.90 7.97
N GLU A 80 -66.80 21.72 8.49
CA GLU A 80 -67.18 21.68 9.90
C GLU A 80 -68.03 20.43 10.18
N ALA A 81 -67.68 19.70 11.24
CA ALA A 81 -68.62 18.86 11.97
C ALA A 81 -68.21 18.84 13.45
N GLU A 82 -68.96 19.56 14.26
CA GLU A 82 -69.00 19.44 15.72
C GLU A 82 -69.34 18.00 16.12
N ASN A 83 -68.65 17.47 17.15
CA ASN A 83 -69.24 16.46 18.01
C ASN A 83 -68.82 16.71 19.47
N ASP A 84 -69.83 16.86 20.30
CA ASP A 84 -69.77 17.15 21.73
C ASP A 84 -69.35 15.92 22.55
N GLY A 85 -68.48 16.16 23.54
CA GLY A 85 -68.58 15.64 24.90
C GLY A 85 -68.30 14.15 25.15
N GLU A 86 -67.17 13.86 25.79
CA GLU A 86 -67.09 13.14 27.08
C GLU A 86 -65.66 13.21 27.63
N GLY A 87 -65.53 13.51 28.93
CA GLY A 87 -64.23 13.76 29.56
C GLY A 87 -63.44 12.48 29.81
N GLU A 88 -62.17 12.48 29.41
CA GLU A 88 -61.19 11.47 29.78
C GLU A 88 -59.91 12.15 30.27
N GLU A 89 -59.43 11.73 31.43
CA GLU A 89 -58.24 12.23 32.12
C GLU A 89 -57.03 12.27 31.17
N VAL A 90 -56.49 13.47 30.92
CA VAL A 90 -55.22 13.64 30.19
C VAL A 90 -54.09 13.16 31.11
N THR A 91 -53.82 11.87 31.06
CA THR A 91 -52.60 11.27 31.61
C THR A 91 -51.46 11.63 30.68
N PHE A 92 -50.63 12.59 31.09
CA PHE A 92 -49.38 12.89 30.40
C PHE A 92 -48.39 11.77 30.67
N GLU A 93 -48.35 10.76 29.81
CA GLU A 93 -47.20 9.85 29.72
C GLU A 93 -46.06 10.62 29.04
N PHE A 94 -45.04 10.99 29.83
CA PHE A 94 -43.77 11.49 29.32
C PHE A 94 -43.05 10.32 28.61
N PRO A 95 -42.82 10.38 27.28
CA PRO A 95 -41.98 9.39 26.61
C PRO A 95 -40.54 9.53 27.09
N GLU A 96 -39.90 8.40 27.38
CA GLU A 96 -38.52 8.31 27.84
C GLU A 96 -37.58 9.03 26.84
N LEU A 97 -36.76 9.93 27.38
CA LEU A 97 -35.85 10.81 26.64
C LEU A 97 -34.64 9.99 26.14
N GLU A 98 -34.54 9.77 24.84
CA GLU A 98 -33.30 9.31 24.20
C GLU A 98 -32.31 10.49 24.06
N GLU A 99 -31.03 10.18 24.28
CA GLU A 99 -29.92 11.04 24.70
C GLU A 99 -29.40 12.06 23.66
N ASP A 100 -30.26 12.87 23.04
CA ASP A 100 -29.83 13.92 22.09
C ASP A 100 -30.44 15.30 22.39
N ASP A 101 -30.71 15.55 23.68
CA ASP A 101 -31.46 16.71 24.19
C ASP A 101 -30.58 17.88 24.68
N GLU A 102 -29.30 18.00 24.29
CA GLU A 102 -28.49 19.15 24.71
C GLU A 102 -28.96 20.49 24.09
N ASP A 103 -29.58 20.44 22.89
CA ASP A 103 -30.14 21.62 22.22
C ASP A 103 -31.58 21.96 22.66
N LEU A 104 -32.25 21.05 23.37
CA LEU A 104 -33.67 21.16 23.74
C LEU A 104 -33.91 21.79 25.12
N VAL A 105 -32.83 22.07 25.87
CA VAL A 105 -32.91 22.56 27.26
C VAL A 105 -33.48 23.98 27.39
N ASN A 106 -33.60 24.75 26.29
CA ASN A 106 -34.06 26.15 26.31
C ASN A 106 -35.21 26.49 25.35
N LEU A 107 -35.81 25.50 24.66
CA LEU A 107 -36.93 25.75 23.73
C LEU A 107 -38.29 25.65 24.41
N THR A 108 -39.27 26.41 23.91
CA THR A 108 -40.67 26.20 24.31
C THR A 108 -41.19 24.86 23.78
N PRO A 109 -42.14 24.18 24.46
CA PRO A 109 -42.67 22.89 24.01
C PRO A 109 -43.20 22.89 22.57
N GLU A 110 -43.74 24.01 22.09
CA GLU A 110 -44.21 24.17 20.70
C GLU A 110 -43.05 24.28 19.69
N GLU A 111 -41.97 24.98 20.04
CA GLU A 111 -40.79 25.08 19.19
C GLU A 111 -40.03 23.75 19.13
N ALA A 112 -40.01 22.96 20.21
CA ALA A 112 -39.42 21.62 20.25
C ALA A 112 -40.15 20.66 19.28
N ILE A 113 -41.48 20.68 19.25
CA ILE A 113 -42.29 19.87 18.32
C ILE A 113 -42.06 20.33 16.87
N ALA A 114 -42.00 21.64 16.63
CA ALA A 114 -41.73 22.18 15.29
C ALA A 114 -40.33 21.82 14.79
N LEU A 115 -39.32 21.82 15.68
CA LEU A 115 -37.94 21.46 15.35
C LEU A 115 -37.79 19.95 15.09
N ARG A 116 -38.48 19.11 15.88
CA ARG A 116 -38.57 17.66 15.62
C ARG A 116 -39.22 17.35 14.27
N ARG A 117 -40.38 17.97 13.97
CA ARG A 117 -41.03 17.82 12.66
C ARG A 117 -40.16 18.27 11.49
N LYS A 118 -39.35 19.33 11.67
CA LYS A 118 -38.39 19.78 10.66
C LYS A 118 -37.26 18.77 10.46
N LYS A 119 -36.65 18.27 11.54
CA LYS A 119 -35.61 17.22 11.48
C LYS A 119 -36.16 15.94 10.84
N GLU A 120 -37.34 15.48 11.25
CA GLU A 120 -38.01 14.31 10.66
C GLU A 120 -38.31 14.51 9.17
N ALA A 121 -38.77 15.69 8.76
CA ALA A 121 -39.02 16.00 7.35
C ALA A 121 -37.73 16.05 6.54
N GLU A 122 -36.64 16.58 7.09
CA GLU A 122 -35.32 16.61 6.46
C GLU A 122 -34.73 15.20 6.33
N GLU A 123 -34.83 14.37 7.36
CA GLU A 123 -34.44 12.96 7.31
C GLU A 123 -35.27 12.16 6.31
N ALA A 124 -36.58 12.40 6.25
CA ALA A 124 -37.45 11.78 5.26
C ALA A 124 -37.09 12.19 3.83
N GLN A 125 -36.73 13.46 3.61
CA GLN A 125 -36.23 13.95 2.33
C GLN A 125 -34.89 13.31 1.96
N ARG A 126 -33.93 13.25 2.89
CA ARG A 126 -32.64 12.56 2.66
C ARG A 126 -32.83 11.10 2.28
N LYS A 127 -33.71 10.36 3.00
CA LYS A 127 -34.06 8.97 2.70
C LYS A 127 -34.73 8.80 1.34
N ALA A 128 -35.62 9.73 0.97
CA ALA A 128 -36.29 9.71 -0.32
C ALA A 128 -35.31 9.97 -1.47
N ASP A 129 -34.40 10.94 -1.32
CA ASP A 129 -33.35 11.24 -2.29
C ASP A 129 -32.34 10.11 -2.42
N TYR A 130 -31.95 9.47 -1.32
CA TYR A 130 -31.14 8.26 -1.32
C TYR A 130 -31.76 7.16 -2.18
N LYS A 131 -33.02 6.79 -1.92
CA LYS A 131 -33.72 5.76 -2.70
C LYS A 131 -33.87 6.11 -4.17
N ARG A 132 -34.14 7.39 -4.47
CA ARG A 132 -34.23 7.87 -5.85
C ARG A 132 -32.90 7.74 -6.57
N LEU A 133 -31.79 8.15 -5.95
CA LEU A 133 -30.46 8.05 -6.54
C LEU A 133 -30.02 6.59 -6.72
N CYS A 134 -30.32 5.70 -5.77
CA CYS A 134 -30.06 4.27 -5.92
C CYS A 134 -30.86 3.68 -7.09
N GLY A 135 -32.15 4.01 -7.22
CA GLY A 135 -32.98 3.58 -8.34
C GLY A 135 -32.48 4.09 -9.70
N GLU A 136 -32.14 5.38 -9.80
CA GLU A 136 -31.53 5.94 -11.01
C GLU A 136 -30.18 5.27 -11.33
N GLY A 137 -29.39 4.95 -10.31
CA GLY A 137 -28.13 4.23 -10.43
C GLY A 137 -28.32 2.82 -10.99
N ASP A 138 -29.30 2.07 -10.48
CA ASP A 138 -29.64 0.72 -10.94
C ASP A 138 -30.14 0.71 -12.39
N GLU A 139 -30.95 1.70 -12.79
CA GLU A 139 -31.35 1.87 -14.19
C GLU A 139 -30.14 2.12 -15.10
N LEU A 140 -29.18 2.93 -14.63
CA LEU A 140 -27.94 3.18 -15.36
C LEU A 140 -27.04 1.95 -15.45
N LEU A 141 -26.97 1.12 -14.40
CA LEU A 141 -26.29 -0.18 -14.43
C LEU A 141 -26.90 -1.09 -15.49
N LEU A 142 -28.23 -1.20 -15.53
CA LEU A 142 -28.94 -2.01 -16.53
C LEU A 142 -28.73 -1.50 -17.96
N SER A 143 -28.60 -0.17 -18.13
CA SER A 143 -28.29 0.44 -19.43
C SER A 143 -26.84 0.25 -19.89
N GLY A 144 -25.95 -0.29 -19.04
CA GLY A 144 -24.52 -0.42 -19.30
C GLY A 144 -23.71 0.87 -19.13
N SER A 145 -24.31 1.93 -18.58
CA SER A 145 -23.68 3.23 -18.36
C SER A 145 -22.97 3.28 -16.99
N PHE A 146 -21.94 2.44 -16.82
CA PHE A 146 -21.27 2.22 -15.53
C PHE A 146 -20.72 3.49 -14.87
N LYS A 147 -20.04 4.36 -15.63
CA LYS A 147 -19.49 5.62 -15.08
C LYS A 147 -20.58 6.58 -14.59
N ALA A 148 -21.73 6.60 -15.27
CA ALA A 148 -22.85 7.45 -14.86
C ALA A 148 -23.53 6.89 -13.61
N ALA A 149 -23.62 5.56 -13.50
CA ALA A 149 -24.12 4.87 -12.31
C ALA A 149 -23.21 5.12 -11.10
N GLU A 150 -21.88 5.05 -11.27
CA GLU A 150 -20.90 5.32 -10.23
C GLU A 150 -21.13 6.69 -9.57
N LEU A 151 -21.30 7.74 -10.38
CA LEU A 151 -21.57 9.11 -9.88
C LEU A 151 -22.90 9.25 -9.14
N LYS A 152 -23.89 8.40 -9.45
CA LYS A 152 -25.19 8.40 -8.75
C LYS A 152 -25.07 7.73 -7.40
N PHE A 153 -24.37 6.59 -7.33
CA PHE A 153 -24.11 5.90 -6.08
C PHE A 153 -23.18 6.68 -5.15
N GLU A 154 -22.14 7.35 -5.69
CA GLU A 154 -21.27 8.24 -4.89
C GLU A 154 -22.08 9.37 -4.22
N LYS A 155 -23.05 9.95 -4.94
CA LYS A 155 -23.96 10.94 -4.36
C LYS A 155 -24.89 10.36 -3.32
N ALA A 156 -25.34 9.10 -3.49
CA ALA A 156 -26.19 8.42 -2.53
C ALA A 156 -25.44 8.07 -1.23
N LEU A 157 -24.15 7.70 -1.32
CA LEU A 157 -23.28 7.41 -0.17
C LEU A 157 -23.13 8.62 0.77
N ALA A 158 -23.20 9.85 0.25
CA ALA A 158 -23.08 11.06 1.05
C ALA A 158 -24.35 11.41 1.86
N LEU A 159 -25.49 10.75 1.60
CA LEU A 159 -26.78 11.11 2.20
C LEU A 159 -27.15 10.31 3.45
N GLU A 160 -26.65 9.08 3.56
CA GLU A 160 -26.99 8.12 4.62
C GLU A 160 -25.75 7.48 5.22
N GLU A 161 -25.76 7.25 6.54
CA GLU A 161 -24.62 6.63 7.24
C GLU A 161 -24.55 5.12 6.99
N ASN A 162 -25.70 4.45 6.90
CA ASN A 162 -25.79 3.02 6.57
C ASN A 162 -26.28 2.82 5.12
N ALA A 163 -25.47 3.29 4.17
CA ALA A 163 -25.79 3.32 2.74
C ALA A 163 -25.34 2.03 1.99
N TRP A 164 -25.56 0.85 2.57
CA TRP A 164 -25.04 -0.41 2.02
C TRP A 164 -25.49 -0.72 0.58
N GLU A 165 -26.74 -0.37 0.20
CA GLU A 165 -27.22 -0.59 -1.18
C GLU A 165 -26.45 0.29 -2.18
N ALA A 166 -26.15 1.53 -1.79
CA ALA A 166 -25.32 2.44 -2.60
C ALA A 166 -23.87 1.96 -2.68
N VAL A 167 -23.32 1.37 -1.61
CA VAL A 167 -21.98 0.74 -1.64
C VAL A 167 -21.95 -0.42 -2.65
N VAL A 168 -22.93 -1.33 -2.58
CA VAL A 168 -23.04 -2.45 -3.53
C VAL A 168 -23.18 -1.92 -4.95
N GLY A 169 -24.06 -0.94 -5.17
CA GLY A 169 -24.26 -0.31 -6.48
C GLY A 169 -22.99 0.38 -7.02
N TYR A 170 -22.26 1.08 -6.16
CA TYR A 170 -20.97 1.71 -6.50
C TYR A 170 -19.95 0.68 -6.97
N TRP A 171 -19.78 -0.41 -6.23
CA TRP A 171 -18.84 -1.45 -6.60
C TRP A 171 -19.26 -2.24 -7.83
N ARG A 172 -20.56 -2.46 -8.03
CA ARG A 172 -21.10 -2.99 -9.29
C ARG A 172 -20.80 -2.06 -10.45
N ALA A 173 -20.94 -0.74 -10.28
CA ALA A 173 -20.61 0.22 -11.32
C ALA A 173 -19.11 0.18 -11.66
N LYS A 174 -18.25 0.26 -10.65
CA LYS A 174 -16.79 0.27 -10.79
C LYS A 174 -16.30 -0.99 -11.49
N THR A 175 -16.66 -2.16 -10.97
CA THR A 175 -16.25 -3.48 -11.50
C THR A 175 -16.97 -3.92 -12.77
N SER A 176 -17.83 -3.05 -13.34
CA SER A 176 -18.68 -3.37 -14.51
C SER A 176 -19.51 -4.64 -14.28
N ASP A 177 -20.30 -4.62 -13.21
CA ASP A 177 -21.14 -5.71 -12.67
C ASP A 177 -20.33 -6.97 -12.34
N PHE A 178 -19.18 -6.79 -11.67
CA PHE A 178 -18.22 -7.84 -11.30
C PHE A 178 -17.67 -8.67 -12.48
N SER A 179 -17.78 -8.17 -13.72
CA SER A 179 -17.02 -8.74 -14.83
C SER A 179 -15.51 -8.53 -14.68
N ARG A 180 -15.10 -7.53 -13.89
CA ARG A 180 -13.71 -7.22 -13.54
C ARG A 180 -13.54 -7.16 -12.01
N PRO A 181 -13.63 -8.30 -11.31
CA PRO A 181 -13.61 -8.34 -9.84
C PRO A 181 -12.25 -7.94 -9.27
N ASP A 182 -11.18 -8.00 -10.08
CA ASP A 182 -9.83 -7.60 -9.69
C ASP A 182 -9.77 -6.11 -9.30
N GLU A 183 -10.66 -5.26 -9.83
CA GLU A 183 -10.64 -3.82 -9.51
C GLU A 183 -10.97 -3.55 -8.03
N LEU A 184 -11.90 -4.30 -7.45
CA LEU A 184 -12.17 -4.26 -6.01
C LEU A 184 -10.95 -4.74 -5.23
N MET A 185 -10.35 -5.85 -5.64
CA MET A 185 -9.20 -6.40 -4.93
C MET A 185 -7.97 -5.49 -4.97
N ASN A 186 -7.75 -4.80 -6.10
CA ASN A 186 -6.61 -3.89 -6.26
C ASN A 186 -6.63 -2.74 -5.25
N GLU A 187 -7.82 -2.25 -4.90
CA GLU A 187 -7.99 -1.15 -3.96
C GLU A 187 -7.65 -1.58 -2.52
N TYR A 188 -7.87 -2.85 -2.20
CA TYR A 188 -7.66 -3.43 -0.87
C TYR A 188 -6.46 -4.38 -0.80
N LEU A 189 -5.62 -4.42 -1.83
CA LEU A 189 -4.48 -5.34 -1.89
C LEU A 189 -3.42 -5.01 -0.82
N GLU A 190 -3.26 -3.73 -0.50
CA GLU A 190 -2.31 -3.25 0.52
C GLU A 190 -2.87 -3.28 1.93
N THR A 191 -4.17 -3.00 2.10
CA THR A 191 -4.83 -2.86 3.40
C THR A 191 -5.46 -4.16 3.91
N GLY A 192 -5.79 -5.08 3.02
CA GLY A 192 -6.33 -6.40 3.34
C GLY A 192 -7.85 -6.42 3.58
N TYR A 193 -8.37 -7.60 3.89
CA TYR A 193 -9.82 -7.83 4.02
C TYR A 193 -10.46 -7.05 5.17
N ASP A 194 -9.77 -6.88 6.30
CA ASP A 194 -10.31 -6.16 7.46
C ASP A 194 -10.68 -4.70 7.11
N SER A 195 -9.86 -4.04 6.27
CA SER A 195 -10.16 -2.69 5.78
C SER A 195 -11.31 -2.70 4.79
N LEU A 196 -11.39 -3.71 3.92
CA LEU A 196 -12.48 -3.87 2.97
C LEU A 196 -13.81 -4.02 3.71
N GLU A 197 -13.87 -4.89 4.72
CA GLU A 197 -15.08 -5.14 5.51
C GLU A 197 -15.48 -3.90 6.31
N SER A 198 -14.51 -3.17 6.86
CA SER A 198 -14.75 -1.90 7.56
C SER A 198 -15.28 -0.80 6.63
N ASP A 199 -14.76 -0.68 5.41
CA ASP A 199 -15.12 0.40 4.49
C ASP A 199 -16.44 0.12 3.76
N LEU A 200 -16.71 -1.14 3.41
CA LEU A 200 -17.96 -1.51 2.72
C LEU A 200 -19.12 -1.70 3.70
N GLY A 201 -18.83 -2.15 4.93
CA GLY A 201 -19.83 -2.58 5.90
C GLY A 201 -20.27 -4.05 5.69
N GLU A 202 -20.63 -4.71 6.80
CA GLU A 202 -21.00 -6.13 6.82
C GLU A 202 -22.15 -6.47 5.86
N ASP A 203 -23.20 -5.64 5.84
CA ASP A 203 -24.40 -5.84 5.00
C ASP A 203 -24.06 -5.83 3.50
N ALA A 204 -23.20 -4.90 3.06
CA ALA A 204 -22.79 -4.79 1.66
C ALA A 204 -21.91 -5.97 1.24
N VAL A 205 -21.00 -6.38 2.12
CA VAL A 205 -20.13 -7.54 1.89
C VAL A 205 -20.97 -8.82 1.78
N GLU A 206 -21.93 -9.05 2.68
CA GLU A 206 -22.81 -10.21 2.62
C GLU A 206 -23.66 -10.23 1.34
N ALA A 207 -24.19 -9.06 0.93
CA ALA A 207 -24.94 -8.93 -0.33
C ALA A 207 -24.08 -9.30 -1.56
N ILE A 208 -22.84 -8.79 -1.62
CA ILE A 208 -21.88 -9.09 -2.71
C ILE A 208 -21.52 -10.58 -2.70
N LYS A 209 -21.21 -11.16 -1.52
CA LYS A 209 -20.91 -12.59 -1.37
C LYS A 209 -22.06 -13.46 -1.89
N LYS A 210 -23.31 -13.12 -1.56
CA LYS A 210 -24.48 -13.91 -1.94
C LYS A 210 -24.77 -13.85 -3.44
N GLN A 211 -24.65 -12.67 -4.04
CA GLN A 211 -25.00 -12.46 -5.45
C GLN A 211 -23.90 -12.91 -6.42
N TYR A 212 -22.63 -12.73 -6.06
CA TYR A 212 -21.49 -12.94 -6.96
C TYR A 212 -20.56 -14.08 -6.52
N ARG A 213 -21.02 -14.98 -5.64
CA ARG A 213 -20.25 -16.14 -5.15
C ARG A 213 -19.55 -16.91 -6.28
N GLU A 214 -20.29 -17.26 -7.33
CA GLU A 214 -19.77 -18.06 -8.45
C GLU A 214 -18.63 -17.34 -9.19
N VAL A 215 -18.70 -16.01 -9.30
CA VAL A 215 -17.65 -15.18 -9.93
C VAL A 215 -16.38 -15.22 -9.09
N PHE A 216 -16.51 -15.07 -7.77
CA PHE A 216 -15.37 -15.15 -6.86
C PHE A 216 -14.79 -16.56 -6.76
N GLU A 217 -15.61 -17.60 -6.78
CA GLU A 217 -15.15 -19.00 -6.80
C GLU A 217 -14.37 -19.31 -8.08
N ALA A 218 -14.87 -18.89 -9.24
CA ALA A 218 -14.18 -19.07 -10.52
C ALA A 218 -12.84 -18.32 -10.53
N ARG A 219 -12.83 -17.04 -10.09
CA ARG A 219 -11.61 -16.24 -10.06
C ARG A 219 -10.60 -16.76 -9.02
N LEU A 220 -11.07 -17.21 -7.85
CA LEU A 220 -10.23 -17.83 -6.83
C LEU A 220 -9.54 -19.09 -7.36
N ALA A 221 -10.24 -19.92 -8.15
CA ALA A 221 -9.65 -21.09 -8.77
C ALA A 221 -8.51 -20.70 -9.73
N GLU A 222 -8.73 -19.73 -10.62
CA GLU A 222 -7.72 -19.20 -11.54
C GLU A 222 -6.50 -18.63 -10.79
N VAL A 223 -6.74 -17.81 -9.76
CA VAL A 223 -5.66 -17.23 -8.93
C VAL A 223 -4.90 -18.33 -8.19
N SER A 224 -5.59 -19.37 -7.70
CA SER A 224 -4.93 -20.48 -7.00
C SER A 224 -4.04 -21.30 -7.92
N GLU A 225 -4.49 -21.55 -9.16
CA GLU A 225 -3.70 -22.27 -10.16
C GLU A 225 -2.45 -21.46 -10.57
N ALA A 226 -2.63 -20.15 -10.81
CA ALA A 226 -1.53 -19.24 -11.09
C ALA A 226 -0.53 -19.15 -9.92
N GLU A 227 -1.01 -19.08 -8.67
CA GLU A 227 -0.16 -19.09 -7.47
C GLU A 227 0.65 -20.39 -7.37
N GLU A 228 0.04 -21.53 -7.68
CA GLU A 228 0.72 -22.82 -7.63
C GLU A 228 1.80 -22.95 -8.71
N GLU A 229 1.50 -22.57 -9.95
CA GLU A 229 2.46 -22.64 -11.06
C GLU A 229 3.64 -21.70 -10.82
N LEU A 230 3.36 -20.42 -10.55
CA LEU A 230 4.38 -19.42 -10.28
C LEU A 230 5.15 -19.76 -9.00
N GLY A 231 4.46 -20.26 -7.97
CA GLY A 231 5.05 -20.67 -6.71
C GLY A 231 6.09 -21.77 -6.89
N LYS A 232 5.81 -22.79 -7.71
CA LYS A 232 6.76 -23.87 -8.03
C LYS A 232 8.02 -23.31 -8.71
N GLU A 233 7.86 -22.42 -9.69
CA GLU A 233 8.98 -21.81 -10.41
C GLU A 233 9.82 -20.89 -9.50
N VAL A 234 9.19 -19.98 -8.76
CA VAL A 234 9.85 -19.02 -7.87
C VAL A 234 10.60 -19.73 -6.76
N LEU A 235 9.99 -20.74 -6.12
CA LEU A 235 10.66 -21.53 -5.08
C LEU A 235 11.85 -22.32 -5.63
N ALA A 236 11.73 -22.87 -6.85
CA ALA A 236 12.84 -23.54 -7.51
C ALA A 236 13.99 -22.57 -7.80
N LYS A 237 13.73 -21.39 -8.36
CA LYS A 237 14.74 -20.34 -8.59
C LYS A 237 15.34 -19.85 -7.27
N GLN A 238 14.53 -19.63 -6.24
CA GLN A 238 14.99 -19.21 -4.92
C GLN A 238 15.90 -20.26 -4.28
N SER A 239 15.59 -21.54 -4.40
CA SER A 239 16.43 -22.63 -3.88
C SER A 239 17.81 -22.66 -4.55
N LYS A 240 17.87 -22.48 -5.88
CA LYS A 240 19.13 -22.38 -6.65
C LYS A 240 19.95 -21.17 -6.21
N ARG A 241 19.30 -20.00 -6.06
CA ARG A 241 19.95 -18.77 -5.57
C ARG A 241 20.51 -18.95 -4.16
N ARG A 242 19.71 -19.52 -3.23
CA ARG A 242 20.13 -19.84 -1.86
C ARG A 242 21.35 -20.78 -1.83
N ALA A 243 21.41 -21.77 -2.72
CA ALA A 243 22.55 -22.67 -2.79
C ALA A 243 23.84 -21.92 -3.20
N ILE A 244 23.77 -21.08 -4.24
CA ILE A 244 24.91 -20.28 -4.72
C ILE A 244 25.37 -19.29 -3.65
N LEU A 245 24.43 -18.59 -2.99
CA LEU A 245 24.74 -17.61 -1.95
C LEU A 245 25.37 -18.26 -0.71
N ARG A 246 24.86 -19.44 -0.29
CA ARG A 246 25.49 -20.23 0.78
C ARG A 246 26.91 -20.66 0.43
N GLN A 247 27.17 -21.03 -0.82
CA GLN A 247 28.51 -21.37 -1.28
C GLN A 247 29.45 -20.15 -1.26
N ARG A 248 28.98 -18.96 -1.64
CA ARG A 248 29.75 -17.71 -1.54
C ARG A 248 30.08 -17.36 -0.08
N ILE A 249 29.13 -17.52 0.83
CA ILE A 249 29.34 -17.29 2.27
C ILE A 249 30.34 -18.30 2.85
N SER A 250 30.22 -19.59 2.52
CA SER A 250 31.14 -20.61 3.04
C SER A 250 32.57 -20.40 2.53
N ALA A 251 32.73 -20.02 1.25
CA ALA A 251 34.03 -19.71 0.65
C ALA A 251 34.68 -18.46 1.26
N THR A 252 33.91 -17.44 1.62
CA THR A 252 34.44 -16.22 2.26
C THR A 252 34.69 -16.41 3.76
N ARG A 253 33.87 -17.22 4.44
CA ARG A 253 34.02 -17.53 5.87
C ARG A 253 35.38 -18.16 6.19
N GLY A 254 35.85 -19.10 5.36
CA GLY A 254 37.15 -19.73 5.57
C GLY A 254 38.30 -18.72 5.56
N LYS A 255 38.28 -17.78 4.60
CA LYS A 255 39.30 -16.72 4.46
C LYS A 255 39.21 -15.68 5.59
N PHE A 256 37.99 -15.34 6.00
CA PHE A 256 37.75 -14.47 7.15
C PHE A 256 38.33 -15.08 8.43
N ILE A 257 38.00 -16.34 8.75
CA ILE A 257 38.55 -17.02 9.95
C ILE A 257 40.07 -17.16 9.85
N GLY A 258 40.58 -17.53 8.67
CA GLY A 258 42.01 -17.70 8.42
C GLY A 258 42.84 -16.42 8.61
N THR A 259 42.24 -15.24 8.50
CA THR A 259 42.91 -13.95 8.76
C THR A 259 42.57 -13.36 10.13
N ALA A 260 41.38 -13.65 10.67
CA ALA A 260 40.98 -13.24 12.01
C ALA A 260 41.87 -13.86 13.10
N VAL A 261 42.12 -15.17 13.01
CA VAL A 261 42.88 -15.91 14.03
C VAL A 261 44.33 -15.41 14.17
N PRO A 262 45.13 -15.29 13.08
CA PRO A 262 46.47 -14.73 13.17
C PRO A 262 46.48 -13.27 13.67
N THR A 263 45.51 -12.46 13.25
CA THR A 263 45.40 -11.06 13.69
C THR A 263 45.17 -10.96 15.20
N ALA A 264 44.24 -11.75 15.74
CA ALA A 264 44.02 -11.82 17.18
C ALA A 264 45.27 -12.34 17.93
N LEU A 265 45.94 -13.35 17.39
CA LEU A 265 47.14 -13.93 17.98
C LEU A 265 48.29 -12.91 18.05
N PHE A 266 48.58 -12.19 16.96
CA PHE A 266 49.65 -11.19 16.96
C PHE A 266 49.32 -9.98 17.84
N LEU A 267 48.04 -9.60 17.93
CA LEU A 267 47.60 -8.58 18.88
C LEU A 267 47.88 -8.99 20.33
N ILE A 268 47.48 -10.22 20.71
CA ILE A 268 47.70 -10.75 22.06
C ILE A 268 49.21 -10.85 22.36
N LEU A 269 50.00 -11.39 21.44
CA LEU A 269 51.45 -11.49 21.59
C LEU A 269 52.11 -10.11 21.74
N GLY A 270 51.68 -9.12 20.95
CA GLY A 270 52.16 -7.74 21.06
C GLY A 270 51.90 -7.15 22.45
N ILE A 271 50.70 -7.35 23.01
CA ILE A 271 50.34 -6.88 24.35
C ILE A 271 51.19 -7.60 25.43
N VAL A 272 51.30 -8.92 25.35
CA VAL A 272 52.06 -9.73 26.32
C VAL A 272 53.55 -9.38 26.29
N PHE A 273 54.16 -9.30 25.11
CA PHE A 273 55.56 -8.92 24.99
C PHE A 273 55.80 -7.47 25.40
N GLY A 274 54.86 -6.58 25.08
CA GLY A 274 54.87 -5.18 25.52
C GLY A 274 54.93 -5.04 27.04
N TYR A 275 54.13 -5.84 27.75
CA TYR A 275 54.15 -5.89 29.22
C TYR A 275 55.49 -6.41 29.78
N LEU A 276 56.13 -7.35 29.09
CA LEU A 276 57.39 -7.99 29.51
C LEU A 276 58.66 -7.22 29.09
N ILE A 277 58.56 -6.07 28.42
CA ILE A 277 59.71 -5.30 27.90
C ILE A 277 60.75 -5.02 28.99
N THR A 278 60.32 -4.69 30.21
CA THR A 278 61.21 -4.29 31.31
C THR A 278 61.79 -5.48 32.09
N THR A 279 61.37 -6.72 31.80
CA THR A 279 61.74 -7.91 32.58
C THR A 279 63.14 -8.44 32.23
N ARG A 280 63.66 -8.17 31.03
CA ARG A 280 65.01 -8.58 30.60
C ARG A 280 65.85 -7.41 30.08
N ARG A 281 67.11 -7.33 30.51
CA ARG A 281 68.07 -6.31 30.06
C ARG A 281 68.54 -6.49 28.62
N ASP A 282 68.41 -7.69 28.05
CA ASP A 282 68.92 -8.02 26.71
C ASP A 282 68.03 -7.47 25.56
N GLY A 283 66.92 -6.78 25.89
CA GLY A 283 66.05 -6.17 24.89
C GLY A 283 65.24 -7.16 24.03
N LEU A 284 65.29 -8.46 24.33
CA LEU A 284 64.58 -9.51 23.56
C LEU A 284 63.08 -9.21 23.38
N PHE A 285 62.39 -8.82 24.45
CA PHE A 285 60.95 -8.52 24.41
C PHE A 285 60.64 -7.24 23.62
N LEU A 286 61.58 -6.30 23.50
CA LEU A 286 61.44 -5.14 22.63
C LEU A 286 61.39 -5.57 21.15
N TYR A 287 62.35 -6.40 20.71
CA TYR A 287 62.37 -6.91 19.34
C TYR A 287 61.16 -7.79 19.02
N LEU A 288 60.72 -8.64 19.95
CA LEU A 288 59.52 -9.47 19.78
C LEU A 288 58.23 -8.63 19.70
N THR A 289 58.14 -7.54 20.46
CA THR A 289 56.99 -6.62 20.41
C THR A 289 56.93 -5.90 19.06
N ILE A 290 58.07 -5.42 18.55
CA ILE A 290 58.15 -4.78 17.22
C ILE A 290 57.76 -5.77 16.12
N ALA A 291 58.31 -7.00 16.16
CA ALA A 291 57.99 -8.04 15.19
C ALA A 291 56.51 -8.43 15.22
N ALA A 292 55.92 -8.61 16.41
CA ALA A 292 54.49 -8.89 16.57
C ALA A 292 53.62 -7.73 16.06
N GLY A 293 54.02 -6.48 16.30
CA GLY A 293 53.32 -5.30 15.82
C GLY A 293 53.31 -5.18 14.29
N VAL A 294 54.44 -5.46 13.62
CA VAL A 294 54.52 -5.47 12.15
C VAL A 294 53.65 -6.58 11.56
N LEU A 295 53.73 -7.79 12.12
CA LEU A 295 52.90 -8.93 11.69
C LEU A 295 51.40 -8.66 11.90
N PHE A 296 51.05 -8.03 13.02
CA PHE A 296 49.68 -7.58 13.30
C PHE A 296 49.20 -6.58 12.25
N ALA A 297 49.99 -5.57 11.90
CA ALA A 297 49.60 -4.57 10.91
C ALA A 297 49.30 -5.20 9.54
N VAL A 298 50.17 -6.12 9.08
CA VAL A 298 49.98 -6.85 7.81
C VAL A 298 48.73 -7.75 7.87
N SER A 299 48.56 -8.50 8.96
CA SER A 299 47.38 -9.37 9.11
C SER A 299 46.09 -8.59 9.26
N PHE A 300 46.13 -7.42 9.90
CA PHE A 300 44.98 -6.53 10.10
C PHE A 300 44.47 -5.94 8.79
N VAL A 301 45.37 -5.54 7.87
CA VAL A 301 44.98 -5.10 6.52
C VAL A 301 44.28 -6.24 5.77
N ALA A 302 44.85 -7.45 5.79
CA ALA A 302 44.23 -8.62 5.18
C ALA A 302 42.86 -8.94 5.81
N PHE A 303 42.77 -8.88 7.13
CA PHE A 303 41.52 -9.08 7.87
C PHE A 303 40.46 -8.06 7.46
N GLY A 304 40.79 -6.78 7.32
CA GLY A 304 39.87 -5.75 6.85
C GLY A 304 39.26 -6.05 5.48
N ILE A 305 40.10 -6.46 4.51
CA ILE A 305 39.66 -6.82 3.16
C ILE A 305 38.70 -8.02 3.19
N PHE A 306 39.07 -9.10 3.90
CA PHE A 306 38.22 -10.29 3.96
C PHE A 306 36.96 -10.10 4.81
N THR A 307 37.00 -9.24 5.82
CA THR A 307 35.82 -8.83 6.59
C THR A 307 34.81 -8.13 5.69
N ASN A 308 35.26 -7.18 4.87
CA ASN A 308 34.38 -6.50 3.92
C ASN A 308 33.70 -7.49 2.97
N ARG A 309 34.47 -8.40 2.35
CA ARG A 309 33.91 -9.43 1.44
C ARG A 309 32.91 -10.36 2.14
N PHE A 310 33.16 -10.72 3.40
CA PHE A 310 32.25 -11.57 4.17
C PHE A 310 30.95 -10.83 4.55
N VAL A 311 31.05 -9.58 4.97
CA VAL A 311 29.89 -8.73 5.28
C VAL A 311 29.04 -8.52 4.02
N ASN A 312 29.65 -8.25 2.87
CA ASN A 312 28.93 -8.11 1.59
C ASN A 312 28.16 -9.38 1.23
N ALA A 313 28.83 -10.54 1.28
CA ALA A 313 28.18 -11.82 0.99
C ALA A 313 26.99 -12.08 1.93
N ARG A 314 27.09 -11.69 3.21
CA ARG A 314 25.99 -11.82 4.18
C ARG A 314 24.85 -10.85 3.91
N ARG A 315 25.15 -9.59 3.56
CA ARG A 315 24.15 -8.56 3.22
C ARG A 315 23.37 -8.97 1.97
N ILE A 316 24.04 -9.41 0.90
CA ILE A 316 23.39 -9.90 -0.33
C ILE A 316 22.50 -11.11 -0.06
N ASN A 317 22.94 -12.02 0.82
CA ASN A 317 22.10 -13.16 1.18
C ASN A 317 20.83 -12.71 1.91
N ARG A 318 20.94 -11.79 2.87
CA ARG A 318 19.78 -11.26 3.59
C ARG A 318 18.83 -10.51 2.65
N ALA A 319 19.35 -9.70 1.72
CA ALA A 319 18.54 -8.95 0.77
C ALA A 319 17.79 -9.85 -0.24
N ASN A 320 18.27 -11.08 -0.47
CA ASN A 320 17.64 -12.07 -1.36
C ASN A 320 16.83 -13.13 -0.60
N GLU A 321 16.65 -12.99 0.73
CA GLU A 321 15.80 -13.88 1.51
C GLU A 321 14.31 -13.58 1.28
N ASP A 322 13.97 -12.31 1.07
CA ASP A 322 12.60 -11.84 0.85
C ASP A 322 12.09 -12.17 -0.55
N LEU A 323 10.82 -12.59 -0.65
CA LEU A 323 10.16 -12.88 -1.94
C LEU A 323 10.04 -11.63 -2.80
N SER A 324 9.81 -10.47 -2.17
CA SER A 324 9.76 -9.16 -2.82
C SER A 324 11.10 -8.70 -3.41
N SER A 325 12.20 -9.44 -3.19
CA SER A 325 13.48 -9.13 -3.83
C SER A 325 13.48 -9.36 -5.34
N THR A 326 12.50 -10.09 -5.87
CA THR A 326 12.34 -10.40 -7.30
C THR A 326 10.97 -10.03 -7.82
N GLU A 327 10.89 -9.60 -9.08
CA GLU A 327 9.64 -9.29 -9.77
C GLU A 327 8.67 -10.49 -9.76
N GLU A 328 9.17 -11.70 -10.00
CA GLU A 328 8.34 -12.92 -9.93
C GLU A 328 7.86 -13.24 -8.50
N GLY A 329 8.63 -12.85 -7.49
CA GLY A 329 8.25 -13.04 -6.09
C GLY A 329 7.30 -11.95 -5.58
N GLU A 330 7.39 -10.72 -6.10
CA GLU A 330 6.39 -9.66 -5.91
C GLU A 330 5.04 -10.11 -6.49
N ARG A 331 5.03 -10.60 -7.73
CA ARG A 331 3.83 -11.18 -8.35
C ARG A 331 3.25 -12.35 -7.55
N LEU A 332 4.09 -13.20 -6.97
CA LEU A 332 3.62 -14.29 -6.10
C LEU A 332 2.97 -13.76 -4.82
N LEU A 333 3.48 -12.67 -4.25
CA LEU A 333 2.88 -12.03 -3.07
C LEU A 333 1.53 -11.39 -3.42
N GLU A 334 1.44 -10.71 -4.57
CA GLU A 334 0.17 -10.17 -5.09
C GLU A 334 -0.86 -11.30 -5.26
N LEU A 335 -0.51 -12.40 -5.94
CA LEU A 335 -1.39 -13.56 -6.11
C LEU A 335 -1.87 -14.16 -4.78
N ARG A 336 -1.00 -14.18 -3.75
CA ARG A 336 -1.40 -14.62 -2.40
C ARG A 336 -2.37 -13.66 -1.74
N ALA A 337 -2.16 -12.36 -1.87
CA ALA A 337 -3.07 -11.35 -1.36
C ALA A 337 -4.44 -11.43 -2.06
N TYR A 338 -4.47 -11.58 -3.39
CA TYR A 338 -5.71 -11.84 -4.12
C TYR A 338 -6.41 -13.10 -3.62
N LYS A 339 -5.67 -14.20 -3.43
CA LYS A 339 -6.24 -15.46 -2.94
C LYS A 339 -6.85 -15.32 -1.55
N GLU A 340 -6.20 -14.57 -0.67
CA GLU A 340 -6.71 -14.28 0.68
C GLU A 340 -8.01 -13.47 0.58
N LEU A 341 -7.99 -12.34 -0.14
CA LEU A 341 -9.16 -11.49 -0.32
C LEU A 341 -10.34 -12.25 -0.96
N TYR A 342 -10.12 -12.95 -2.08
CA TYR A 342 -11.16 -13.78 -2.70
C TYR A 342 -11.61 -14.94 -1.81
N GLY A 343 -10.69 -15.52 -1.02
CA GLY A 343 -11.01 -16.56 -0.06
C GLY A 343 -12.03 -16.11 0.98
N HIS A 344 -11.95 -14.85 1.43
CA HIS A 344 -12.93 -14.28 2.35
C HIS A 344 -14.32 -14.06 1.71
N PHE A 345 -14.42 -13.89 0.39
CA PHE A 345 -15.71 -13.81 -0.32
C PHE A 345 -16.38 -15.17 -0.55
N VAL A 346 -15.59 -16.25 -0.53
CA VAL A 346 -16.08 -17.62 -0.78
C VAL A 346 -16.39 -18.37 0.52
N GLY A 347 -15.57 -18.16 1.56
CA GLY A 347 -15.74 -18.73 2.90
C GLY A 347 -16.91 -18.11 3.64
#